data_AF-A0A653DCX9-F1
#
_entry.id   AF-A0A653DCX9-F1
#
_cell.length_a   1.000
_cell.length_b   1.000
_cell.length_c   1.000
_cell.angle_alpha   90.00
_cell.angle_beta   90.00
_cell.angle_gamma   90.00
#
_symmetry.space_group_name_H-M   'P 1'
#
loop_
_entity.id
_entity.type
_entity.pdbx_description
1 polymer ?
#
loop_
_entity_poly.entity_id
_entity_poly.type
_entity_poly.pdbx_seq_one_letter_code
_entity_poly.pdbx_strand_id
1 'polypeptide(L)'
;MCRKKPKTRQFFLFNDILVYGNIIINKKKYNKQHIIPLEEVKLESLDDDNQYKNGWLIKTASKSFAVYAATGVEKSEWMAHINKCIDDLLRKSK
;
A
#
# COMPACT_ATOMS: atom_id res chain seq x y z
N MET A 1 -2.43 -18.91 -5.98
CA MET A 1 -1.55 -17.85 -5.43
C MET A 1 -0.25 -17.78 -6.22
N CYS A 2 0.17 -16.59 -6.67
CA CYS A 2 1.38 -16.46 -7.49
C CYS A 2 2.66 -16.73 -6.67
N ARG A 3 3.44 -17.71 -7.11
CA ARG A 3 4.66 -18.31 -6.49
C ARG A 3 5.89 -17.37 -6.43
N LYS A 4 5.73 -16.08 -6.18
CA LYS A 4 6.88 -15.15 -6.08
C LYS A 4 7.18 -14.86 -4.62
N LYS A 5 8.43 -15.08 -4.21
CA LYS A 5 8.94 -14.71 -2.87
C LYS A 5 8.55 -13.27 -2.54
N PRO A 6 8.22 -12.96 -1.27
CA PRO A 6 7.99 -11.59 -0.83
C PRO A 6 9.13 -10.69 -1.31
N LYS A 7 8.78 -9.51 -1.84
CA LYS A 7 9.77 -8.53 -2.27
C LYS A 7 9.56 -7.25 -1.49
N THR A 8 10.64 -6.79 -0.87
CA THR A 8 10.65 -5.49 -0.22
C THR A 8 10.43 -4.38 -1.25
N ARG A 9 9.59 -3.43 -0.88
CA ARG A 9 9.18 -2.27 -1.68
C ARG A 9 9.08 -1.08 -0.73
N GLN A 10 9.42 0.10 -1.23
CA GLN A 10 9.09 1.34 -0.53
C GLN A 10 7.73 1.83 -1.01
N PHE A 11 6.95 2.31 -0.05
CA PHE A 11 5.66 2.96 -0.26
C PHE A 11 5.74 4.39 0.28
N PHE A 12 5.12 5.31 -0.45
CA PHE A 12 4.97 6.71 -0.06
C PHE A 12 3.49 7.06 -0.22
N LEU A 13 2.86 7.48 0.88
CA LEU A 13 1.49 7.99 0.87
C LEU A 13 1.53 9.51 0.75
N PHE A 14 0.85 10.01 -0.27
CA PHE A 14 0.52 11.43 -0.41
C PHE A 14 -0.97 11.62 -0.13
N ASN A 15 -1.43 12.87 -0.16
CA ASN A 15 -2.82 13.23 0.12
C ASN A 15 -3.82 12.69 -0.90
N ASP A 16 -3.39 12.45 -2.14
CA ASP A 16 -4.23 12.03 -3.28
C ASP A 16 -3.74 10.75 -3.97
N ILE A 17 -2.47 10.37 -3.78
CA ILE A 17 -1.85 9.22 -4.44
C ILE A 17 -1.06 8.34 -3.46
N LEU A 18 -1.00 7.04 -3.77
CA LEU A 18 -0.08 6.08 -3.19
C LEU A 18 0.99 5.69 -4.21
N VAL A 19 2.26 5.92 -3.89
CA VAL A 19 3.38 5.60 -4.77
C VAL A 19 4.17 4.42 -4.22
N TYR A 20 4.47 3.43 -5.06
CA TYR A 20 5.34 2.31 -4.68
C TYR A 20 6.28 1.91 -5.81
N GLY A 21 7.47 1.41 -5.49
CA GLY A 21 8.44 1.05 -6.53
C GLY A 21 9.67 0.32 -6.01
N ASN A 22 10.64 0.11 -6.91
CA ASN A 22 11.94 -0.43 -6.53
C ASN A 22 12.88 0.70 -6.15
N ILE A 23 13.65 0.47 -5.10
CA ILE A 23 14.82 1.27 -4.76
C ILE A 23 16.02 0.52 -5.32
N ILE A 24 16.74 1.12 -6.25
CA ILE A 24 17.92 0.47 -6.85
C ILE A 24 19.18 0.85 -6.06
N ILE A 25 19.24 2.08 -5.57
CA ILE A 25 20.37 2.59 -4.79
C ILE A 25 19.80 3.31 -3.59
N ASN A 26 20.20 2.90 -2.39
CA ASN A 26 19.77 3.50 -1.13
C ASN A 26 19.94 5.03 -1.22
N LYS A 27 18.82 5.76 -1.26
CA LYS A 27 18.75 7.24 -1.38
C LYS A 27 19.23 7.91 -2.68
N LYS A 28 19.50 7.19 -3.78
CA LYS A 28 19.99 7.82 -5.04
C LYS A 28 19.18 7.52 -6.30
N LYS A 29 18.45 6.39 -6.38
CA LYS A 29 17.73 6.05 -7.62
C LYS A 29 16.50 5.18 -7.36
N TYR A 30 15.35 5.68 -7.80
CA TYR A 30 14.07 4.97 -7.82
C TYR A 30 13.74 4.55 -9.26
N ASN A 31 13.20 3.35 -9.44
CA ASN A 31 12.78 2.84 -10.75
C ASN A 31 11.49 2.03 -10.60
N LYS A 32 10.69 1.98 -11.68
CA LYS A 32 9.42 1.27 -11.75
C LYS A 32 8.49 1.73 -10.63
N GLN A 33 8.43 3.06 -10.44
CA GLN A 33 7.44 3.65 -9.57
C GLN A 33 6.07 3.48 -10.23
N HIS A 34 5.13 3.07 -9.41
CA HIS A 34 3.73 2.95 -9.74
C HIS A 34 2.99 3.97 -8.87
N ILE A 35 2.23 4.83 -9.52
CA ILE A 35 1.38 5.83 -8.88
C ILE A 35 -0.05 5.28 -8.93
N ILE A 36 -0.70 5.22 -7.78
CA ILE A 36 -2.08 4.78 -7.62
C ILE A 36 -2.88 5.96 -7.07
N PRO A 37 -3.89 6.47 -7.80
CA PRO A 37 -4.85 7.42 -7.25
C PRO A 37 -5.64 6.79 -6.10
N LEU A 38 -5.74 7.50 -4.96
CA LEU A 38 -6.42 6.98 -3.78
C LEU A 38 -7.94 6.85 -3.96
N GLU A 39 -8.54 7.62 -4.87
CA GLU A 39 -9.97 7.56 -5.20
C GLU A 39 -10.43 6.15 -5.61
N GLU A 40 -9.53 5.35 -6.18
CA GLU A 40 -9.82 3.99 -6.64
C GLU A 40 -9.32 2.90 -5.68
N VAL A 41 -8.77 3.28 -4.51
CA VAL A 41 -8.18 2.34 -3.57
C VAL A 41 -9.24 1.81 -2.60
N LYS A 42 -9.27 0.48 -2.46
CA LYS A 42 -9.97 -0.21 -1.37
C LYS A 42 -8.99 -1.05 -0.58
N LEU A 43 -9.11 -0.98 0.75
CA LEU A 43 -8.30 -1.75 1.68
C LEU A 43 -9.10 -2.91 2.26
N GLU A 44 -8.44 -4.05 2.42
CA GLU A 44 -9.01 -5.21 3.10
C GLU A 44 -7.95 -5.84 4.00
N SER A 45 -8.22 -5.94 5.30
CA SER A 45 -7.31 -6.60 6.22
C SER A 45 -7.19 -8.08 5.87
N LEU A 46 -5.98 -8.62 5.94
CA LEU A 46 -5.74 -10.06 5.89
C LEU A 46 -5.53 -10.60 7.29
N ASP A 47 -6.04 -11.80 7.54
CA ASP A 47 -5.77 -12.56 8.76
C ASP A 47 -4.32 -13.07 8.77
N ASP A 48 -3.75 -13.14 9.96
CA ASP A 48 -2.41 -13.65 10.16
C ASP A 48 -2.39 -15.18 10.02
N ASP A 49 -1.35 -15.72 9.40
CA ASP A 49 -1.07 -17.15 9.35
C ASP A 49 0.35 -17.47 9.89
N ASN A 50 0.77 -18.74 9.77
CA ASN A 50 2.08 -19.18 10.26
C ASN A 50 3.27 -18.53 9.54
N GLN A 51 3.07 -18.05 8.31
CA GLN A 51 4.12 -17.54 7.42
C GLN A 51 4.03 -16.02 7.22
N TYR A 52 2.84 -15.45 7.25
CA TYR A 52 2.55 -14.06 6.92
C TYR A 52 1.71 -13.41 8.01
N LYS A 53 2.19 -12.27 8.50
CA LYS A 53 1.52 -11.48 9.53
C LYS A 53 1.46 -10.03 9.13
N ASN A 54 0.53 -9.30 9.74
CA ASN A 54 0.37 -7.86 9.53
C ASN A 54 0.08 -7.53 8.06
N GLY A 55 -0.73 -8.37 7.39
CA GLY A 55 -1.07 -8.23 5.98
C GLY A 55 -2.35 -7.43 5.71
N TRP A 56 -2.39 -6.75 4.58
CA TRP A 56 -3.64 -6.22 3.99
C TRP A 56 -3.55 -6.20 2.45
N LEU A 57 -4.71 -6.25 1.80
CA LEU A 57 -4.85 -6.08 0.36
C LEU A 57 -5.05 -4.61 0.03
N ILE A 58 -4.29 -4.14 -0.97
CA ILE A 58 -4.56 -2.89 -1.68
C ILE A 58 -5.20 -3.28 -3.01
N LYS A 59 -6.47 -2.94 -3.16
CA LYS A 59 -7.26 -3.20 -4.37
C LYS A 59 -7.46 -1.90 -5.13
N THR A 60 -7.10 -1.89 -6.41
CA THR A 60 -7.37 -0.82 -7.36
C THR A 60 -8.20 -1.36 -8.53
N ALA A 61 -8.70 -0.50 -9.41
CA ALA A 61 -9.47 -0.92 -10.58
C ALA A 61 -8.72 -1.91 -11.49
N SER A 62 -7.39 -1.75 -11.62
CA SER A 62 -6.57 -2.55 -12.54
C SER A 62 -5.75 -3.64 -11.85
N LYS A 63 -5.53 -3.56 -10.54
CA LYS A 63 -4.62 -4.46 -9.84
C LYS A 63 -5.00 -4.62 -8.38
N SER A 64 -4.81 -5.83 -7.86
CA SER A 64 -4.85 -6.09 -6.42
C SER A 64 -3.56 -6.77 -5.99
N PHE A 65 -3.04 -6.39 -4.83
CA PHE A 65 -1.84 -7.01 -4.27
C PHE A 65 -1.84 -6.96 -2.74
N ALA A 66 -1.29 -8.01 -2.13
CA ALA A 66 -1.09 -8.06 -0.69
C ALA A 66 0.23 -7.39 -0.32
N VAL A 67 0.19 -6.62 0.76
CA VAL A 67 1.37 -6.04 1.42
C VAL A 67 1.39 -6.49 2.87
N TYR A 68 2.58 -6.54 3.45
CA TYR A 68 2.81 -6.98 4.82
C TYR A 68 3.77 -6.00 5.48
N ALA A 69 3.39 -5.47 6.64
CA ALA A 69 4.22 -4.57 7.43
C ALA A 69 5.14 -5.35 8.39
N ALA A 70 6.16 -4.68 8.92
CA ALA A 70 7.06 -5.30 9.89
C ALA A 70 6.34 -5.49 11.24
N THR A 71 5.41 -4.60 11.58
CA THR A 71 4.65 -4.64 12.84
C THR A 71 3.14 -4.44 12.63
N GLY A 72 2.34 -4.90 13.60
CA GLY A 72 0.89 -4.68 13.60
C GLY A 72 0.51 -3.20 13.75
N VAL A 73 1.35 -2.41 14.42
CA VAL A 73 1.21 -0.95 14.53
C VAL A 73 1.37 -0.31 13.16
N GLU A 74 2.44 -0.63 12.43
CA GLU A 74 2.65 -0.12 11.07
C GLU A 74 1.47 -0.48 10.15
N LYS A 75 0.97 -1.73 10.18
CA LYS A 75 -0.24 -2.12 9.41
C LYS A 75 -1.42 -1.20 9.73
N SER A 76 -1.67 -0.98 11.01
CA SER A 76 -2.81 -0.20 11.48
C SER A 76 -2.69 1.27 11.09
N GLU A 77 -1.52 1.87 11.27
CA GLU A 77 -1.24 3.26 10.87
C GLU A 77 -1.36 3.46 9.37
N TRP A 78 -0.80 2.55 8.56
CA TRP A 78 -0.92 2.61 7.10
C TRP A 78 -2.37 2.53 6.64
N MET A 79 -3.14 1.56 7.15
CA MET A 79 -4.56 1.42 6.80
C MET A 79 -5.37 2.66 7.23
N ALA A 80 -5.14 3.17 8.44
CA ALA A 80 -5.83 4.35 8.96
C ALA A 80 -5.51 5.61 8.16
N HIS A 81 -4.24 5.85 7.83
CA HIS A 81 -3.84 7.03 7.06
C HIS A 81 -4.35 7.00 5.63
N ILE A 82 -4.31 5.84 4.96
CA ILE A 82 -4.87 5.71 3.60
C ILE A 82 -6.38 6.01 3.62
N ASN A 83 -7.15 5.39 4.54
CA ASN A 83 -8.59 5.63 4.64
C ASN A 83 -8.90 7.11 4.92
N LYS A 84 -8.13 7.74 5.82
CA LYS A 84 -8.27 9.17 6.09
C LYS A 84 -8.04 10.02 4.84
N CYS A 85 -6.98 9.75 4.08
CA CYS A 85 -6.71 10.47 2.83
C CYS A 85 -7.84 10.28 1.81
N ILE A 86 -8.37 9.05 1.67
CA ILE A 86 -9.52 8.76 0.80
C ILE A 86 -10.75 9.58 1.24
N ASP A 87 -11.09 9.55 2.52
CA ASP A 87 -12.23 10.30 3.07
C ASP A 87 -12.07 11.81 2.84
N ASP A 88 -10.87 12.35 3.04
CA ASP A 88 -10.57 13.76 2.85
C ASP A 88 -10.64 14.16 1.37
N LEU A 89 -10.25 13.29 0.43
CA LEU A 89 -10.44 13.52 -1.02
C LEU A 89 -11.93 13.56 -1.38
N LEU A 90 -12.70 12.58 -0.91
CA LEU A 90 -14.14 12.51 -1.17
C LEU A 90 -14.90 13.72 -0.63
N ARG A 91 -14.43 14.31 0.48
CA ARG A 91 -14.98 15.56 1.03
C ARG A 91 -14.63 16.78 0.19
N LYS A 92 -13.43 16.86 -0.38
CA LYS A 92 -12.95 18.00 -1.19
C LYS A 92 -13.54 18.03 -2.60
N SER A 93 -13.95 16.88 -3.12
CA SER A 93 -14.58 16.77 -4.45
C SER A 93 -16.10 17.02 -4.44
N LYS A 94 -16.67 17.42 -3.30
CA LYS A 94 -18.04 17.94 -3.18
C LYS A 94 -18.05 19.46 -3.23
#